data_AF-A0A2S2E5M4-F1
#
_entry.id   AF-A0A2S2E5M4-F1
#
_cell.length_a   1.000
_cell.length_b   1.000
_cell.length_c   1.000
_cell.angle_alpha   90.00
_cell.angle_beta   90.00
_cell.angle_gamma   90.00
#
_symmetry.space_group_name_H-M   'P 1'
#
loop_
_entity.id
_entity.type
_entity.pdbx_description
1 polymer ?
#
loop_
_entity_poly.entity_id
_entity_poly.type
_entity_poly.pdbx_seq_one_letter_code
_entity_poly.pdbx_strand_id
1 'polypeptide(L)'
;MPEIRTLRDVNNYKKQLTFGDISPFYHAVSTSLGAAEGMLNYGFGESLKPLLNQRNWNPDMLGGKEDALGDMQFTRKPRISIYKLFTRNGFEIHCIPWVEQREFDQDMAYHPQMDFKVWNVDTMKAVLKIARLHEFIEQYFERGDEADLELIKLAHNITEDFVDQLAPQFDTQKVHGVSVKGFFDFVAKRRETGEEVFLPKVYDIAL
;
A
#
# COMPACT_ATOMS: atom_id res chain seq x y z
N MET A 1 6.96 -24.17 16.37
CA MET A 1 7.12 -23.89 14.93
C MET A 1 8.22 -22.85 14.76
N PRO A 2 9.01 -22.86 13.68
CA PRO A 2 10.00 -21.81 13.44
C PRO A 2 9.29 -20.45 13.35
N GLU A 3 9.93 -19.41 13.85
CA GLU A 3 9.38 -18.05 13.78
C GLU A 3 9.61 -17.51 12.36
N ILE A 4 8.59 -17.63 11.51
CA ILE A 4 8.64 -17.16 10.12
C ILE A 4 8.51 -15.64 10.14
N ARG A 5 9.61 -14.94 9.83
CA ARG A 5 9.67 -13.47 9.85
C ARG A 5 9.94 -12.84 8.48
N THR A 6 10.42 -13.61 7.51
CA THR A 6 10.82 -13.11 6.20
C THR A 6 10.18 -13.87 5.06
N LEU A 7 10.07 -13.26 3.88
CA LEU A 7 9.59 -13.95 2.67
C LEU A 7 10.43 -15.17 2.32
N ARG A 8 11.74 -15.12 2.59
CA ARG A 8 12.64 -16.25 2.40
C ARG A 8 12.23 -17.44 3.26
N ASP A 9 11.86 -17.21 4.51
CA ASP A 9 11.44 -18.28 5.42
C ASP A 9 10.12 -18.91 4.96
N VAL A 10 9.13 -18.08 4.60
CA VAL A 10 7.84 -18.56 4.04
C VAL A 10 8.08 -19.40 2.79
N ASN A 11 8.90 -18.92 1.86
CA ASN A 11 9.20 -19.63 0.62
C ASN A 11 9.93 -20.96 0.85
N ASN A 12 10.85 -21.01 1.81
CA ASN A 12 11.50 -22.27 2.20
C ASN A 12 10.50 -23.25 2.81
N TYR A 13 9.58 -22.75 3.64
CA TYR A 13 8.53 -23.57 4.23
C TYR A 13 7.59 -24.13 3.15
N LYS A 14 7.15 -23.30 2.19
CA LYS A 14 6.36 -23.77 1.04
C LYS A 14 7.06 -24.87 0.25
N LYS A 15 8.35 -24.70 -0.06
CA LYS A 15 9.16 -25.73 -0.75
C LYS A 15 9.19 -27.05 0.00
N GLN A 16 9.27 -27.00 1.34
CA GLN A 16 9.28 -28.22 2.16
C GLN A 16 7.93 -28.92 2.13
N LEU A 17 6.82 -28.18 2.28
CA LEU A 17 5.47 -28.74 2.27
C LEU A 17 5.11 -29.36 0.93
N THR A 18 5.49 -28.71 -0.18
CA THR A 18 5.13 -29.17 -1.53
C THR A 18 6.19 -30.06 -2.18
N PHE A 19 7.23 -30.47 -1.45
CA PHE A 19 8.37 -31.21 -1.98
C PHE A 19 9.02 -30.55 -3.21
N GLY A 20 9.01 -29.21 -3.24
CA GLY A 20 9.55 -28.39 -4.31
C GLY A 20 8.58 -28.07 -5.45
N ASP A 21 7.40 -28.68 -5.50
CA ASP A 21 6.40 -28.42 -6.53
C ASP A 21 5.55 -27.18 -6.15
N ILE A 22 6.06 -25.99 -6.48
CA ILE A 22 5.39 -24.73 -6.15
C ILE A 22 4.56 -24.27 -7.35
N SER A 23 3.27 -24.00 -7.10
CA SER A 23 2.39 -23.51 -8.14
C SER A 23 2.85 -22.16 -8.73
N PRO A 24 2.65 -21.93 -10.05
CA PRO A 24 2.93 -20.63 -10.67
C PRO A 24 2.20 -19.46 -10.01
N PHE A 25 1.01 -19.72 -9.47
CA PHE A 25 0.21 -18.70 -8.80
C PHE A 25 0.84 -18.24 -7.49
N TYR A 26 1.28 -19.19 -6.64
CA TYR A 26 2.05 -18.86 -5.44
C TYR A 26 3.30 -18.05 -5.79
N HIS A 27 4.04 -18.47 -6.82
CA HIS A 27 5.22 -17.74 -7.27
C HIS A 27 4.92 -16.30 -7.66
N ALA A 28 3.84 -16.05 -8.43
CA ALA A 28 3.47 -14.71 -8.84
C ALA A 28 3.17 -13.79 -7.65
N VAL A 29 2.42 -14.29 -6.66
CA VAL A 29 2.07 -13.52 -5.45
C VAL A 29 3.30 -13.28 -4.58
N SER A 30 4.11 -14.33 -4.36
CA SER A 30 5.37 -14.26 -3.60
C SER A 30 6.36 -13.27 -4.23
N THR A 31 6.49 -13.23 -5.56
CA THR A 31 7.32 -12.24 -6.26
C THR A 31 6.82 -10.81 -6.03
N SER A 32 5.50 -10.58 -6.12
CA SER A 32 4.96 -9.24 -5.85
C SER A 32 5.14 -8.83 -4.39
N LEU A 33 5.01 -9.77 -3.45
CA LEU A 33 5.27 -9.52 -2.04
C LEU A 33 6.75 -9.21 -1.79
N GLY A 34 7.67 -9.88 -2.48
CA GLY A 34 9.10 -9.59 -2.39
C GLY A 34 9.47 -8.20 -2.89
N ALA A 35 8.77 -7.68 -3.90
CA ALA A 35 8.93 -6.29 -4.32
C ALA A 35 8.47 -5.31 -3.23
N ALA A 36 7.34 -5.59 -2.56
CA ALA A 36 6.86 -4.80 -1.43
C ALA A 36 7.80 -4.87 -0.22
N GLU A 37 8.32 -6.06 0.12
CA GLU A 37 9.31 -6.25 1.19
C GLU A 37 10.62 -5.51 0.90
N GLY A 38 11.11 -5.56 -0.34
CA GLY A 38 12.31 -4.84 -0.78
C GLY A 38 12.12 -3.32 -0.74
N MET A 39 10.93 -2.84 -1.14
CA MET A 39 10.56 -1.43 -1.03
C MET A 39 10.59 -0.98 0.42
N LEU A 40 9.98 -1.74 1.34
CA LEU A 40 9.95 -1.40 2.77
C LEU A 40 11.35 -1.34 3.40
N ASN A 41 12.21 -2.32 3.08
CA ASN A 41 13.50 -2.46 3.76
C ASN A 41 14.62 -1.58 3.19
N TYR A 42 14.62 -1.33 1.87
CA TYR A 42 15.75 -0.70 1.19
C TYR A 42 15.33 0.39 0.19
N GLY A 43 14.13 0.31 -0.38
CA GLY A 43 13.68 1.14 -1.50
C GLY A 43 12.70 2.26 -1.13
N PHE A 44 12.43 2.48 0.17
CA PHE A 44 11.29 3.28 0.62
C PHE A 44 11.35 4.72 0.12
N GLY A 45 12.47 5.40 0.35
CA GLY A 45 12.68 6.80 -0.07
C GLY A 45 12.63 6.97 -1.60
N GLU A 46 13.25 6.07 -2.37
CA GLU A 46 13.25 6.16 -3.83
C GLU A 46 11.87 5.87 -4.43
N SER A 47 11.12 4.92 -3.87
CA SER A 47 9.78 4.57 -4.35
C SER A 47 8.77 5.68 -4.07
N LEU A 48 8.98 6.45 -3.00
CA LEU A 48 8.14 7.59 -2.64
C LEU A 48 8.70 8.93 -3.12
N LYS A 49 9.78 8.93 -3.92
CA LYS A 49 10.41 10.13 -4.45
C LYS A 49 9.44 11.10 -5.13
N PRO A 50 8.42 10.68 -5.90
CA PRO A 50 7.43 11.60 -6.43
C PRO A 50 6.70 12.42 -5.35
N LEU A 51 6.41 11.81 -4.20
CA LEU A 51 5.72 12.43 -3.06
C LEU A 51 6.67 13.21 -2.15
N LEU A 52 7.87 12.69 -1.90
CA LEU A 52 8.87 13.26 -0.99
C LEU A 52 9.74 14.34 -1.65
N ASN A 53 9.64 14.52 -2.97
CA ASN A 53 10.36 15.56 -3.69
C ASN A 53 9.83 16.95 -3.30
N GLN A 54 10.55 17.60 -2.38
CA GLN A 54 10.24 18.95 -1.90
C GLN A 54 10.22 20.02 -3.01
N ARG A 55 10.86 19.78 -4.16
CA ARG A 55 10.73 20.70 -5.31
C ARG A 55 9.31 20.76 -5.86
N ASN A 56 8.54 19.68 -5.67
CA ASN A 56 7.13 19.58 -6.04
C ASN A 56 6.18 20.06 -4.92
N TRP A 57 6.68 20.49 -3.76
CA TRP A 57 5.84 21.00 -2.68
C TRP A 57 5.49 22.47 -2.94
N ASN A 58 4.24 22.85 -2.66
CA ASN A 58 3.77 24.21 -2.84
C ASN A 58 4.27 25.12 -1.69
N PRO A 59 5.19 26.07 -1.96
CA PRO A 59 5.78 26.89 -0.91
C PRO A 59 4.76 27.81 -0.24
N ASP A 60 3.79 28.36 -0.97
CA ASP A 60 2.79 29.28 -0.42
C ASP A 60 1.89 28.55 0.59
N MET A 61 1.53 27.30 0.26
CA MET A 61 0.71 26.45 1.12
C MET A 61 1.48 25.85 2.28
N LEU A 62 2.77 25.59 2.15
CA LEU A 62 3.54 24.85 3.15
C LEU A 62 4.51 25.72 3.96
N GLY A 63 4.47 27.04 3.74
CA GLY A 63 5.36 28.01 4.40
C GLY A 63 6.81 27.81 3.96
N GLY A 64 7.00 27.58 2.66
CA GLY A 64 8.31 27.46 2.02
C GLY A 64 9.10 28.75 2.13
N LYS A 65 10.34 28.65 2.60
CA LYS A 65 11.31 29.75 2.66
C LYS A 65 12.66 29.25 2.17
N GLU A 66 13.31 30.06 1.36
CA GLU A 66 14.68 29.80 0.95
C GLU A 66 15.63 30.11 2.11
N ASP A 67 16.56 29.20 2.40
CA ASP A 67 17.61 29.43 3.36
C ASP A 67 18.82 30.15 2.74
N ALA A 68 19.85 30.40 3.54
CA ALA A 68 21.05 31.12 3.10
C ALA A 68 21.86 30.40 2.00
N LEU A 69 21.60 29.11 1.76
CA LEU A 69 22.27 28.28 0.77
C LEU A 69 21.43 28.10 -0.51
N GLY A 70 20.22 28.65 -0.55
CA GLY A 70 19.29 28.49 -1.67
C GLY A 70 18.41 27.24 -1.59
N ASP A 71 18.47 26.51 -0.47
CA ASP A 71 17.64 25.33 -0.26
C ASP A 71 16.27 25.74 0.30
N MET A 72 15.22 25.08 -0.18
CA MET A 72 13.85 25.36 0.25
C MET A 72 13.53 24.61 1.54
N GLN A 73 13.21 25.36 2.59
CA GLN A 73 12.78 24.84 3.88
C GLN A 73 11.27 25.01 4.03
N PHE A 74 10.58 23.98 4.53
CA PHE A 74 9.12 23.99 4.69
C PHE A 74 8.73 23.87 6.16
N THR A 75 7.78 24.70 6.59
CA THR A 75 7.25 24.66 7.97
C THR A 75 6.20 23.57 8.18
N ARG A 76 5.59 23.08 7.10
CA ARG A 76 4.55 22.05 7.10
C ARG A 76 4.86 20.97 6.06
N LYS A 77 4.39 19.76 6.34
CA LYS A 77 4.40 18.65 5.37
C LYS A 77 3.11 18.69 4.53
N PRO A 78 3.13 18.17 3.29
CA PRO A 78 1.92 18.05 2.49
C PRO A 78 0.88 17.16 3.18
N ARG A 79 -0.40 17.52 3.03
CA ARG A 79 -1.53 16.76 3.52
C ARG A 79 -1.89 15.65 2.55
N ILE A 80 -2.02 14.45 3.10
CA ILE A 80 -2.50 13.28 2.37
C ILE A 80 -3.47 12.47 3.23
N SER A 81 -4.31 11.69 2.56
CA SER A 81 -4.99 10.55 3.14
C SER A 81 -4.35 9.27 2.63
N ILE A 82 -4.28 8.26 3.49
CA ILE A 82 -3.76 6.94 3.17
C ILE A 82 -4.93 5.95 3.18
N TYR A 83 -5.06 5.18 2.11
CA TYR A 83 -6.08 4.15 1.96
C TYR A 83 -5.47 2.78 1.73
N LYS A 84 -5.95 1.80 2.48
CA LYS A 84 -5.67 0.37 2.30
C LYS A 84 -6.86 -0.27 1.60
N LEU A 85 -6.66 -0.87 0.43
CA LEU A 85 -7.78 -1.38 -0.36
C LEU A 85 -7.40 -2.58 -1.21
N PHE A 86 -8.40 -3.41 -1.50
CA PHE A 86 -8.31 -4.44 -2.53
C PHE A 86 -8.95 -3.93 -3.81
N THR A 87 -8.21 -4.01 -4.91
CA THR A 87 -8.68 -3.76 -6.26
C THR A 87 -8.66 -5.06 -7.05
N ARG A 88 -9.19 -5.03 -8.28
CA ARG A 88 -9.12 -6.19 -9.19
C ARG A 88 -7.70 -6.66 -9.48
N ASN A 89 -6.69 -5.83 -9.19
CA ASN A 89 -5.30 -6.18 -9.45
C ASN A 89 -4.58 -6.76 -8.22
N GLY A 90 -5.15 -6.66 -7.02
CA GLY A 90 -4.45 -7.05 -5.79
C GLY A 90 -4.77 -6.15 -4.61
N PHE A 91 -3.88 -6.13 -3.63
CA PHE A 91 -3.90 -5.16 -2.54
C PHE A 91 -3.06 -3.94 -2.89
N GLU A 92 -3.56 -2.75 -2.62
CA GLU A 92 -2.89 -1.49 -2.92
C GLU A 92 -2.95 -0.55 -1.70
N ILE A 93 -1.91 0.27 -1.55
CA ILE A 93 -1.91 1.43 -0.65
C ILE A 93 -1.94 2.67 -1.51
N HIS A 94 -2.98 3.49 -1.33
CA HIS A 94 -3.18 4.73 -2.06
C HIS A 94 -2.92 5.95 -1.17
N CYS A 95 -2.19 6.93 -1.70
CA CYS A 95 -2.11 8.28 -1.19
C CYS A 95 -3.05 9.18 -1.99
N ILE A 96 -3.89 9.96 -1.29
CA ILE A 96 -4.80 10.92 -1.91
C ILE A 96 -4.49 12.32 -1.35
N PRO A 97 -4.21 13.32 -2.20
CA PRO A 97 -3.87 14.66 -1.75
C PRO A 97 -5.11 15.42 -1.32
N TRP A 98 -4.88 16.49 -0.55
CA TRP A 98 -5.92 17.43 -0.18
C TRP A 98 -5.83 18.71 -1.00
N VAL A 99 -6.99 19.22 -1.39
CA VAL A 99 -7.19 20.55 -1.96
C VAL A 99 -8.23 21.25 -1.10
N GLU A 100 -7.89 22.42 -0.56
CA GLU A 100 -8.70 23.08 0.48
C GLU A 100 -8.98 22.17 1.68
N GLN A 101 -10.22 21.70 1.84
CA GLN A 101 -10.70 20.87 2.95
C GLN A 101 -11.32 19.56 2.44
N ARG A 102 -10.92 19.12 1.25
CA ARG A 102 -11.38 17.85 0.67
C ARG A 102 -10.26 17.10 -0.02
N GLU A 103 -10.48 15.81 -0.20
CA GLU A 103 -9.63 14.95 -1.00
C GLU A 103 -9.83 15.23 -2.50
N PHE A 104 -8.77 15.05 -3.27
CA PHE A 104 -8.79 15.23 -4.72
C PHE A 104 -8.08 14.07 -5.40
N ASP A 105 -8.76 13.36 -6.31
CA ASP A 105 -8.27 12.11 -6.91
C ASP A 105 -8.30 12.17 -8.45
N GLN A 106 -7.72 13.24 -8.99
CA GLN A 106 -7.49 13.44 -10.42
C GLN A 106 -6.14 14.14 -10.59
N ASP A 107 -5.63 14.21 -11.83
CA ASP A 107 -4.44 15.00 -12.13
C ASP A 107 -4.70 16.49 -11.86
N MET A 108 -3.72 17.17 -11.27
CA MET A 108 -3.80 18.59 -10.98
C MET A 108 -2.43 19.25 -11.06
N ALA A 109 -2.39 20.49 -11.53
CA ALA A 109 -1.17 21.27 -11.60
C ALA A 109 -1.44 22.72 -11.19
N TYR A 110 -0.51 23.28 -10.41
CA TYR A 110 -0.40 24.67 -9.97
C TYR A 110 -1.67 25.23 -9.31
N HIS A 111 -2.46 24.38 -8.64
CA HIS A 111 -3.62 24.85 -7.90
C HIS A 111 -3.19 25.54 -6.59
N PRO A 112 -3.62 26.79 -6.33
CA PRO A 112 -3.09 27.59 -5.23
C PRO A 112 -3.36 27.01 -3.84
N GLN A 113 -4.40 26.19 -3.70
CA GLN A 113 -4.81 25.58 -2.43
C GLN A 113 -4.44 24.08 -2.32
N MET A 114 -3.56 23.61 -3.20
CA MET A 114 -3.02 22.26 -3.14
C MET A 114 -1.62 22.29 -2.54
N ASP A 115 -1.30 21.29 -1.72
CA ASP A 115 0.00 21.20 -1.05
C ASP A 115 1.13 20.75 -1.98
N PHE A 116 0.78 20.13 -3.11
CA PHE A 116 1.68 19.79 -4.21
C PHE A 116 1.52 20.78 -5.36
N LYS A 117 2.62 21.11 -6.04
CA LYS A 117 2.62 21.89 -7.28
C LYS A 117 2.01 21.07 -8.42
N VAL A 118 2.35 19.80 -8.52
CA VAL A 118 1.76 18.87 -9.49
C VAL A 118 1.40 17.58 -8.79
N TRP A 119 0.22 17.06 -9.08
CA TRP A 119 -0.23 15.74 -8.70
C TRP A 119 -0.54 14.94 -9.95
N ASN A 120 0.14 13.80 -10.09
CA ASN A 120 -0.10 12.85 -11.15
C ASN A 120 -0.57 11.53 -10.52
N VAL A 121 -1.80 11.14 -10.82
CA VAL A 121 -2.46 9.98 -10.24
C VAL A 121 -1.67 8.70 -10.52
N ASP A 122 -1.16 8.53 -11.73
CA ASP A 122 -0.47 7.31 -12.16
C ASP A 122 0.82 7.03 -11.37
N THR A 123 1.50 8.07 -10.90
CA THR A 123 2.81 7.95 -10.24
C THR A 123 2.79 8.26 -8.75
N MET A 124 1.77 8.98 -8.26
CA MET A 124 1.73 9.46 -6.88
C MET A 124 0.64 8.81 -6.03
N LYS A 125 -0.37 8.19 -6.65
CA LYS A 125 -1.49 7.57 -5.92
C LYS A 125 -1.12 6.22 -5.35
N ALA A 126 -0.87 5.21 -6.20
CA ALA A 126 -0.65 3.84 -5.77
C ALA A 126 0.83 3.64 -5.40
N VAL A 127 1.13 3.72 -4.10
CA VAL A 127 2.51 3.73 -3.60
C VAL A 127 3.05 2.34 -3.23
N LEU A 128 2.16 1.38 -3.00
CA LEU A 128 2.52 -0.02 -2.76
C LEU A 128 1.46 -0.93 -3.36
N LYS A 129 1.90 -2.06 -3.93
CA LYS A 129 1.01 -3.05 -4.55
C LYS A 129 1.50 -4.47 -4.30
N ILE A 130 0.55 -5.34 -3.94
CA ILE A 130 0.75 -6.79 -3.88
C ILE A 130 -0.26 -7.43 -4.83
N ALA A 131 0.22 -7.85 -5.99
CA ALA A 131 -0.59 -8.35 -7.08
C ALA A 131 -1.36 -9.63 -6.67
N ARG A 132 -2.63 -9.69 -7.09
CA ARG A 132 -3.53 -10.86 -6.95
C ARG A 132 -3.70 -11.39 -5.51
N LEU A 133 -3.42 -10.57 -4.49
CA LEU A 133 -3.52 -11.01 -3.10
C LEU A 133 -4.95 -11.41 -2.68
N HIS A 134 -5.99 -10.77 -3.23
CA HIS A 134 -7.38 -11.15 -2.96
C HIS A 134 -7.70 -12.56 -3.47
N GLU A 135 -7.37 -12.84 -4.74
CA GLU A 135 -7.53 -14.17 -5.34
C GLU A 135 -6.74 -15.23 -4.56
N PHE A 136 -5.55 -14.87 -4.04
CA PHE A 136 -4.72 -15.77 -3.26
C PHE A 136 -5.37 -16.13 -1.92
N ILE A 137 -5.93 -15.13 -1.23
CA ILE A 137 -6.69 -15.33 0.01
C ILE A 137 -7.93 -16.19 -0.26
N GLU A 138 -8.67 -15.93 -1.35
CA GLU A 138 -9.84 -16.73 -1.70
C GLU A 138 -9.50 -18.19 -2.01
N GLN A 139 -8.42 -18.42 -2.76
CA GLN A 139 -7.92 -19.77 -3.05
C GLN A 139 -7.42 -20.49 -1.79
N TYR A 140 -6.84 -19.76 -0.83
CA TYR A 140 -6.40 -20.35 0.43
C TYR A 140 -7.56 -21.06 1.16
N PHE A 141 -8.75 -20.47 1.18
CA PHE A 141 -9.93 -21.11 1.80
C PHE A 141 -10.44 -22.35 1.04
N GLU A 142 -10.07 -22.52 -0.22
CA GLU A 142 -10.48 -23.69 -1.02
C GLU A 142 -9.51 -24.86 -0.88
N ARG A 143 -8.21 -24.57 -0.88
CA ARG A 143 -7.15 -25.58 -0.98
C ARG A 143 -5.77 -25.12 -0.48
N GLY A 144 -5.73 -24.09 0.36
CA GLY A 144 -4.48 -23.55 0.88
C GLY A 144 -3.82 -24.44 1.92
N ASP A 145 -2.51 -24.31 2.06
CA ASP A 145 -1.72 -24.94 3.11
C ASP A 145 -1.20 -23.92 4.14
N GLU A 146 -0.47 -24.40 5.13
CA GLU A 146 0.07 -23.55 6.20
C GLU A 146 1.04 -22.48 5.68
N ALA A 147 1.82 -22.77 4.64
CA ALA A 147 2.73 -21.78 4.06
C ALA A 147 1.99 -20.68 3.32
N ASP A 148 0.86 -20.99 2.68
CA ASP A 148 -0.02 -19.97 2.08
C ASP A 148 -0.56 -19.01 3.14
N LEU A 149 -0.98 -19.52 4.31
CA LEU A 149 -1.41 -18.67 5.43
C LEU A 149 -0.28 -17.77 5.93
N GLU A 150 0.94 -18.31 6.07
CA GLU A 150 2.10 -17.52 6.49
C GLU A 150 2.47 -16.43 5.46
N LEU A 151 2.28 -16.69 4.17
CA LEU A 151 2.44 -15.66 3.12
C LEU A 151 1.42 -14.52 3.28
N ILE A 152 0.16 -14.85 3.60
CA ILE A 152 -0.90 -13.85 3.85
C ILE A 152 -0.60 -13.03 5.11
N LYS A 153 -0.14 -13.67 6.19
CA LYS A 153 0.26 -12.98 7.42
C LYS A 153 1.45 -12.05 7.17
N LEU A 154 2.46 -12.51 6.44
CA LEU A 154 3.60 -11.68 6.08
C LEU A 154 3.17 -10.48 5.22
N ALA A 155 2.27 -10.67 4.26
CA ALA A 155 1.69 -9.58 3.48
C ALA A 155 0.99 -8.56 4.37
N HIS A 156 0.23 -9.00 5.37
CA HIS A 156 -0.38 -8.09 6.34
C HIS A 156 0.67 -7.25 7.07
N ASN A 157 1.67 -7.89 7.67
CA ASN A 157 2.70 -7.20 8.44
C ASN A 157 3.45 -6.16 7.59
N ILE A 158 3.92 -6.55 6.39
CA ILE A 158 4.61 -5.64 5.47
C ILE A 158 3.75 -4.43 5.12
N THR A 159 2.45 -4.63 4.88
CA THR A 159 1.56 -3.51 4.53
C THR A 159 1.29 -2.56 5.69
N GLU A 160 1.19 -3.06 6.93
CA GLU A 160 1.02 -2.19 8.10
C GLU A 160 2.34 -1.47 8.42
N ASP A 161 3.47 -2.17 8.41
CA ASP A 161 4.80 -1.57 8.60
C ASP A 161 5.09 -0.47 7.56
N PHE A 162 4.65 -0.68 6.32
CA PHE A 162 4.76 0.34 5.27
C PHE A 162 3.93 1.60 5.58
N VAL A 163 2.69 1.43 6.05
CA VAL A 163 1.85 2.57 6.46
C VAL A 163 2.46 3.29 7.66
N ASP A 164 3.02 2.55 8.62
CA ASP A 164 3.68 3.11 9.80
C ASP A 164 4.93 3.93 9.44
N GLN A 165 5.67 3.54 8.40
CA GLN A 165 6.78 4.34 7.86
C GLN A 165 6.31 5.52 7.00
N LEU A 166 5.20 5.37 6.29
CA LEU A 166 4.67 6.36 5.34
C LEU A 166 3.96 7.53 6.03
N ALA A 167 3.03 7.24 6.94
CA ALA A 167 2.18 8.25 7.55
C ALA A 167 2.97 9.39 8.22
N PRO A 168 4.08 9.15 8.95
CA PRO A 168 4.87 10.22 9.56
C PRO A 168 5.61 11.12 8.55
N GLN A 169 5.77 10.71 7.29
CA GLN A 169 6.43 11.53 6.26
C GLN A 169 5.57 12.71 5.81
N PHE A 170 4.27 12.69 6.11
CA PHE A 170 3.29 13.66 5.66
C PHE A 170 2.46 14.21 6.82
N ASP A 171 1.69 15.26 6.56
CA ASP A 171 0.58 15.66 7.43
C ASP A 171 -0.62 14.75 7.14
N THR A 172 -0.55 13.52 7.64
CA THR A 172 -1.55 12.49 7.33
C THR A 172 -2.89 12.81 8.00
N GLN A 173 -3.88 13.16 7.19
CA GLN A 173 -5.21 13.56 7.65
C GLN A 173 -6.05 12.35 8.08
N LYS A 174 -5.86 11.21 7.41
CA LYS A 174 -6.51 9.95 7.78
C LYS A 174 -5.77 8.73 7.23
N VAL A 175 -5.93 7.61 7.93
CA VAL A 175 -5.59 6.25 7.47
C VAL A 175 -6.88 5.43 7.50
N HIS A 176 -7.33 4.92 6.35
CA HIS A 176 -8.62 4.25 6.24
C HIS A 176 -8.59 3.03 5.32
N GLY A 177 -9.66 2.23 5.34
CA GLY A 177 -9.88 1.10 4.45
C GLY A 177 -9.71 -0.26 5.11
N VAL A 178 -9.40 -1.27 4.29
CA VAL A 178 -9.42 -2.68 4.68
C VAL A 178 -8.00 -3.21 4.72
N SER A 179 -7.55 -3.72 5.86
CA SER A 179 -6.26 -4.41 5.96
C SER A 179 -6.31 -5.80 5.33
N VAL A 180 -5.14 -6.38 5.04
CA VAL A 180 -5.04 -7.77 4.56
C VAL A 180 -5.76 -8.75 5.51
N LYS A 181 -5.51 -8.61 6.82
CA LYS A 181 -6.23 -9.39 7.85
C LYS A 181 -7.74 -9.13 7.82
N GLY A 182 -8.16 -7.87 7.68
CA GLY A 182 -9.58 -7.51 7.63
C GLY A 182 -10.30 -8.15 6.44
N PHE A 183 -9.65 -8.22 5.28
CA PHE A 183 -10.21 -8.92 4.12
C PHE A 183 -10.18 -10.44 4.30
N PHE A 184 -9.12 -11.00 4.88
CA PHE A 184 -9.08 -12.43 5.24
C PHE A 184 -10.26 -12.83 6.14
N ASP A 185 -10.49 -12.08 7.22
CA ASP A 185 -11.60 -12.33 8.16
C ASP A 185 -12.97 -12.19 7.48
N PHE A 186 -13.09 -11.23 6.55
CA PHE A 186 -14.29 -11.04 5.73
C PHE A 186 -14.56 -12.26 4.84
N VAL A 187 -13.55 -12.76 4.12
CA VAL A 187 -13.69 -13.96 3.27
C VAL A 187 -14.04 -15.18 4.12
N ALA A 188 -13.38 -15.38 5.26
CA ALA A 188 -13.67 -16.48 6.18
C ALA A 188 -15.17 -16.50 6.57
N LYS A 189 -15.68 -15.36 7.04
CA LYS A 189 -17.09 -15.21 7.43
C LYS A 189 -18.06 -15.47 6.28
N ARG A 190 -17.72 -15.05 5.06
CA ARG A 190 -18.57 -15.29 3.88
C ARG A 190 -18.60 -16.75 3.46
N ARG A 191 -17.47 -17.45 3.58
CA ARG A 191 -17.41 -18.90 3.33
C ARG A 191 -18.25 -19.69 4.32
N GLU A 192 -18.27 -19.31 5.60
CA GLU A 192 -19.14 -19.92 6.62
C GLU A 192 -20.64 -19.73 6.32
N THR A 193 -21.01 -18.58 5.76
CA THR A 193 -22.40 -18.21 5.47
C THR A 193 -22.86 -18.59 4.06
N GLY A 194 -21.94 -19.01 3.18
CA GLY A 194 -22.21 -19.29 1.76
C GLY A 194 -22.49 -18.03 0.92
N GLU A 195 -22.16 -16.85 1.42
CA GLU A 195 -22.31 -15.58 0.70
C GLU A 195 -21.20 -15.40 -0.34
N GLU A 196 -21.51 -14.70 -1.44
CA GLU A 196 -20.54 -14.36 -2.50
C GLU A 196 -19.43 -13.44 -1.97
N VAL A 197 -18.16 -13.67 -2.30
CA VAL A 197 -17.08 -12.74 -1.95
C VAL A 197 -17.06 -11.58 -2.93
N PHE A 198 -16.98 -10.34 -2.42
CA PHE A 198 -16.77 -9.15 -3.25
C PHE A 198 -15.64 -8.30 -2.70
N LEU A 199 -15.03 -7.46 -3.55
CA LEU A 199 -14.02 -6.51 -3.12
C LEU A 199 -14.68 -5.30 -2.44
N PRO A 200 -14.37 -5.00 -1.17
CA PRO A 200 -14.98 -3.88 -0.47
C PRO A 200 -14.68 -2.55 -1.16
N LYS A 201 -15.72 -1.75 -1.39
CA LYS A 201 -15.57 -0.38 -1.87
C LYS A 201 -15.08 0.48 -0.72
N VAL A 202 -13.85 1.02 -0.83
CA VAL A 202 -13.24 1.80 0.25
C VAL A 202 -13.53 3.30 0.12
N TYR A 203 -13.60 3.82 -1.10
CA TYR A 203 -14.01 5.20 -1.34
C TYR A 203 -14.61 5.37 -2.74
N ASP A 204 -15.49 6.35 -2.85
CA ASP A 204 -16.09 6.80 -4.10
C ASP A 204 -15.23 7.92 -4.68
N ILE A 205 -14.63 7.68 -5.84
CA ILE A 205 -13.98 8.74 -6.59
C ILE A 205 -15.10 9.42 -7.37
N ALA A 206 -15.48 10.63 -6.96
CA ALA A 206 -16.24 11.51 -7.83
C ALA A 206 -15.35 11.84 -9.04
N LEU A 207 -15.74 11.31 -10.20
CA LEU A 207 -15.26 11.79 -11.51
C LEU A 207 -15.74 13.24 -11.72
#